data_AF-A0A238W8P2-F1
#
_entry.id   AF-A0A238W8P2-F1
#
_cell.length_a   1.000
_cell.length_b   1.000
_cell.length_c   1.000
_cell.angle_alpha   90.00
_cell.angle_beta   90.00
_cell.angle_gamma   90.00
#
_symmetry.space_group_name_H-M   'P 1'
#
loop_
_entity.id
_entity.type
_entity.pdbx_description
1 polymer ?
#
loop_
_entity_poly.entity_id
_entity_poly.type
_entity_poly.pdbx_seq_one_letter_code
_entity_poly.pdbx_strand_id
1 'polypeptide(L)'
;MTKIIWIYLLLCSKLLFSQYVERIQEPVEVVSSRSIYLQSGIVSSIEGSSRSFVEVNLPPNTVRWYYSFTTSIYKKKLARINLMSQLVGLYTNNDGLKGNLQSKIEIPEGSCGIDIYVLDDKNVTPFVKKRNYNHHIEGTVKNTEQAVVVMDDIKDEVLYLGLKNPARFIGVHINIEVVAIVETIIEQEKSAAVLKAELLGYAAKDEYENGNYTMSIAYCEKVNRITKLGWVTSIKGLSQLQLYDTDKALSTFFDAILLIKEQSNAENVFSNLIIELKKIRKEQPSIAEVDKIIKMVEMQIK
;
A
#
# COMPACT_ATOMS: atom_id res chain seq x y z
N MET A 1 -1.16 43.98 29.35
CA MET A 1 -0.64 43.47 28.06
C MET A 1 -0.13 42.04 28.14
N THR A 2 0.66 41.66 29.16
CA THR A 2 1.21 40.30 29.32
C THR A 2 0.16 39.17 29.32
N LYS A 3 -1.01 39.35 29.96
CA LYS A 3 -2.09 38.33 29.94
C LYS A 3 -2.76 38.13 28.56
N ILE A 4 -2.78 39.15 27.70
CA ILE A 4 -3.36 39.06 26.34
C ILE A 4 -2.40 38.28 25.41
N ILE A 5 -1.09 38.44 25.62
CA ILE A 5 -0.05 37.72 24.86
C ILE A 5 -0.12 36.21 25.15
N TRP A 6 -0.35 35.81 26.41
CA TRP A 6 -0.52 34.39 26.77
C TRP A 6 -1.78 33.75 26.17
N ILE A 7 -2.89 34.50 26.06
CA ILE A 7 -4.11 34.03 25.40
C ILE A 7 -3.87 33.84 23.90
N TYR A 8 -3.14 34.76 23.25
CA TYR A 8 -2.77 34.63 21.84
C TYR A 8 -1.82 33.44 21.59
N LEU A 9 -0.86 33.19 22.49
CA LEU A 9 0.06 32.05 22.38
C LEU A 9 -0.66 30.70 22.56
N LEU A 10 -1.66 30.64 23.44
CA LEU A 10 -2.52 29.46 23.63
C LEU A 10 -3.43 29.19 22.42
N LEU A 11 -3.99 30.23 21.79
CA LEU A 11 -4.71 30.08 20.50
C LEU A 11 -3.78 29.67 19.35
N CYS A 12 -2.55 30.20 19.32
CA CYS A 12 -1.40 29.78 18.52
C CYS A 12 -1.26 28.25 18.39
N SER A 13 -1.15 27.60 19.56
CA SER A 13 -0.82 26.18 19.66
C SER A 13 -1.93 25.23 19.19
N LYS A 14 -3.19 25.68 19.15
CA LYS A 14 -4.34 24.84 18.76
C LYS A 14 -4.58 24.77 17.25
N LEU A 15 -4.01 25.69 16.47
CA LEU A 15 -4.09 25.66 15.00
C LEU A 15 -3.08 24.70 14.37
N LEU A 16 -2.07 24.25 15.13
CA LEU A 16 -1.02 23.35 14.65
C LEU A 16 -1.46 21.88 14.49
N PHE A 17 -2.69 21.53 14.91
CA PHE A 17 -3.24 20.16 14.80
C PHE A 17 -4.23 19.96 13.64
N SER A 18 -4.36 20.94 12.75
CA SER A 18 -5.37 20.91 11.66
C SER A 18 -4.88 20.30 10.35
N GLN A 19 -3.61 19.89 10.26
CA GLN A 19 -3.05 19.31 9.05
C GLN A 19 -3.34 17.81 9.03
N TYR A 20 -4.14 17.38 8.04
CA TYR A 20 -4.27 15.99 7.66
C TYR A 20 -3.45 15.75 6.40
N VAL A 21 -2.67 14.68 6.40
CA VAL A 21 -1.94 14.21 5.24
C VAL A 21 -2.78 13.13 4.58
N GLU A 22 -3.32 13.42 3.40
CA GLU A 22 -3.84 12.38 2.52
C GLU A 22 -2.69 11.82 1.69
N ARG A 23 -2.51 10.50 1.72
CA ARG A 23 -1.57 9.79 0.85
C ARG A 23 -2.37 9.25 -0.32
N ILE A 24 -2.12 9.77 -1.52
CA ILE A 24 -2.74 9.30 -2.74
C ILE A 24 -1.70 8.49 -3.50
N GLN A 25 -2.07 7.25 -3.86
CA GLN A 25 -1.24 6.38 -4.69
C GLN A 25 -1.79 6.36 -6.11
N GLU A 26 -0.97 6.76 -7.07
CA GLU A 26 -1.36 6.88 -8.46
C GLU A 26 -0.45 6.03 -9.36
N PRO A 27 -1.02 5.23 -10.27
CA PRO A 27 -0.25 4.59 -11.32
C PRO A 27 0.32 5.61 -12.31
N VAL A 28 1.58 5.43 -12.69
CA VAL A 28 2.30 6.25 -13.67
C VAL A 28 2.97 5.32 -14.68
N GLU A 29 2.69 5.50 -15.97
CA GLU A 29 3.33 4.74 -17.04
C GLU A 29 4.83 5.11 -17.11
N VAL A 30 5.70 4.11 -16.99
CA VAL A 30 7.17 4.27 -17.07
C VAL A 30 7.68 3.82 -18.43
N VAL A 31 7.20 2.67 -18.91
CA VAL A 31 7.48 2.16 -20.25
C VAL A 31 6.17 1.76 -20.88
N SER A 32 5.79 2.49 -21.94
CA SER A 32 4.59 2.17 -22.72
C SER A 32 4.70 0.82 -23.42
N SER A 33 3.54 0.17 -23.59
CA SER A 33 3.47 -1.16 -24.20
C SER A 33 4.13 -1.17 -25.59
N ARG A 34 5.20 -1.97 -25.73
CA ARG A 34 5.98 -2.09 -26.95
C ARG A 34 6.48 -3.51 -27.19
N SER A 35 6.64 -3.86 -28.46
CA SER A 35 7.16 -5.18 -28.87
C SER A 35 8.66 -5.13 -29.16
N ILE A 36 9.41 -6.06 -28.60
CA ILE A 36 10.84 -6.26 -28.81
C ILE A 36 11.05 -7.66 -29.40
N TYR A 37 11.82 -7.76 -30.48
CA TYR A 37 12.18 -9.05 -31.06
C TYR A 37 13.58 -9.47 -30.62
N LEU A 38 13.73 -10.69 -30.12
CA LEU A 38 15.01 -11.30 -29.80
C LEU A 38 15.27 -12.51 -30.70
N GLN A 39 16.48 -12.56 -31.24
CA GLN A 39 16.91 -13.65 -32.10
C GLN A 39 17.17 -14.93 -31.29
N SER A 40 17.10 -16.09 -31.96
CA SER A 40 17.52 -17.37 -31.38
C SER A 40 19.03 -17.42 -31.11
N GLY A 41 19.46 -18.33 -30.23
CA GLY A 41 20.87 -18.47 -29.84
C GLY A 41 21.82 -18.69 -31.03
N ILE A 42 21.46 -19.54 -31.99
CA ILE A 42 22.30 -19.82 -33.17
C ILE A 42 22.40 -18.60 -34.07
N VAL A 43 21.26 -18.02 -34.45
CA VAL A 43 21.28 -16.91 -35.40
C VAL A 43 21.91 -15.66 -34.78
N SER A 44 21.73 -15.42 -33.47
CA SER A 44 22.40 -14.32 -32.75
C SER A 44 23.94 -14.40 -32.70
N SER A 45 24.52 -15.54 -33.07
CA SER A 45 25.97 -15.69 -33.19
C SER A 45 26.48 -15.26 -34.57
N ILE A 46 25.57 -14.99 -35.51
CA ILE A 46 25.83 -14.58 -36.88
C ILE A 46 25.30 -13.15 -37.10
N GLU A 47 24.06 -12.88 -36.70
CA GLU A 47 23.38 -11.59 -36.88
C GLU A 47 22.27 -11.38 -35.82
N GLY A 48 22.03 -10.12 -35.44
CA GLY A 48 21.02 -9.75 -34.44
C GLY A 48 21.41 -10.11 -33.00
N SER A 49 20.49 -9.86 -32.06
CA SER A 49 20.76 -10.00 -30.63
C SER A 49 19.77 -10.95 -29.95
N SER A 50 20.29 -11.93 -29.20
CA SER A 50 19.49 -12.80 -28.32
C SER A 50 19.31 -12.19 -26.91
N ARG A 51 19.92 -11.03 -26.65
CA ARG A 51 19.81 -10.25 -25.42
C ARG A 51 19.57 -8.78 -25.76
N SER A 52 18.64 -8.15 -25.06
CA SER A 52 18.40 -6.71 -25.13
C SER A 52 18.03 -6.22 -23.73
N PHE A 53 17.76 -4.93 -23.57
CA PHE A 53 17.28 -4.40 -22.31
C PHE A 53 16.20 -3.35 -22.52
N VAL A 54 15.44 -3.11 -21.45
CA VAL A 54 14.53 -1.98 -21.32
C VAL A 54 15.00 -1.15 -20.13
N GLU A 55 15.35 0.10 -20.36
CA GLU A 55 15.61 1.08 -19.31
C GLU A 55 14.29 1.43 -18.61
N VAL A 56 14.34 1.48 -17.28
CA VAL A 56 13.22 1.77 -16.39
C VAL A 56 13.66 2.93 -15.51
N ASN A 57 13.14 4.12 -15.83
CA ASN A 57 13.40 5.33 -15.06
C ASN A 57 12.23 5.58 -14.12
N LEU A 58 12.37 5.14 -12.87
CA LEU A 58 11.31 5.25 -11.87
C LEU A 58 11.10 6.72 -11.48
N PRO A 59 9.85 7.21 -11.48
CA PRO A 59 9.56 8.54 -10.97
C PRO A 59 9.91 8.68 -9.49
N PRO A 60 10.18 9.91 -9.01
CA PRO A 60 10.30 10.19 -7.58
C PRO A 60 9.06 9.71 -6.80
N ASN A 61 9.26 9.34 -5.54
CA ASN A 61 8.21 8.82 -4.64
C ASN A 61 7.52 7.53 -5.13
N THR A 62 8.18 6.76 -6.00
CA THR A 62 7.72 5.40 -6.33
C THR A 62 7.69 4.55 -5.07
N VAL A 63 6.52 4.02 -4.72
CA VAL A 63 6.34 3.11 -3.57
C VAL A 63 6.37 1.64 -3.97
N ARG A 64 6.03 1.36 -5.23
CA ARG A 64 5.98 0.03 -5.85
C ARG A 64 5.99 0.21 -7.35
N TRP A 65 6.49 -0.76 -8.10
CA TRP A 65 6.28 -0.76 -9.55
C TRP A 65 6.02 -2.17 -10.07
N TYR A 66 5.53 -2.23 -11.29
CA TYR A 66 5.11 -3.45 -11.97
C TYR A 66 5.75 -3.47 -13.34
N TYR A 67 6.24 -4.63 -13.75
CA TYR A 67 6.42 -4.91 -15.17
C TYR A 67 5.57 -6.11 -15.56
N SER A 68 5.06 -6.05 -16.77
CA SER A 68 4.27 -7.14 -17.35
C SER A 68 4.78 -7.47 -18.73
N PHE A 69 4.75 -8.75 -19.09
CA PHE A 69 5.14 -9.17 -20.43
C PHE A 69 4.36 -10.40 -20.90
N THR A 70 4.31 -10.57 -22.22
CA THR A 70 3.81 -11.76 -22.92
C THR A 70 4.64 -12.01 -24.18
N THR A 71 4.69 -13.25 -24.65
CA THR A 71 5.61 -13.71 -25.70
C THR A 71 4.91 -14.37 -26.88
N SER A 72 5.46 -14.22 -28.09
CA SER A 72 4.99 -14.91 -29.28
C SER A 72 6.14 -15.40 -30.16
N ILE A 73 6.05 -16.64 -30.62
CA ILE A 73 6.95 -17.20 -31.66
C ILE A 73 6.58 -16.73 -33.07
N TYR A 74 5.37 -16.21 -33.26
CA TYR A 74 4.88 -15.70 -34.54
C TYR A 74 5.00 -14.19 -34.62
N LYS A 75 5.19 -13.65 -35.83
CA LYS A 75 5.05 -12.21 -36.16
C LYS A 75 3.59 -11.71 -36.05
N LYS A 76 2.77 -12.31 -35.19
CA LYS A 76 1.41 -11.86 -34.94
C LYS A 76 1.47 -10.62 -34.07
N LYS A 77 0.60 -9.64 -34.32
CA LYS A 77 0.43 -8.48 -33.44
C LYS A 77 0.05 -9.00 -32.05
N LEU A 78 0.98 -8.90 -31.11
CA LEU A 78 0.73 -9.26 -29.72
C LEU A 78 -0.40 -8.38 -29.17
N ALA A 79 -1.31 -8.98 -28.40
CA ALA A 79 -2.31 -8.23 -27.68
C ALA A 79 -1.61 -7.27 -26.70
N ARG A 80 -2.19 -6.06 -26.54
CA ARG A 80 -1.70 -5.10 -25.55
C ARG A 80 -2.05 -5.63 -24.16
N ILE A 81 -1.12 -5.47 -23.23
CA ILE A 81 -1.31 -5.89 -21.83
C ILE A 81 -2.23 -4.90 -21.12
N ASN A 82 -2.13 -3.60 -21.46
CA ASN A 82 -2.92 -2.51 -20.87
C ASN A 82 -2.77 -2.47 -19.34
N LEU A 83 -1.56 -2.74 -18.85
CA LEU A 83 -1.25 -2.82 -17.42
C LEU A 83 -1.63 -1.51 -16.71
N MET A 84 -1.30 -0.36 -17.32
CA MET A 84 -1.62 0.96 -16.78
C MET A 84 -3.13 1.12 -16.54
N SER A 85 -3.97 0.81 -17.53
CA SER A 85 -5.43 0.94 -17.40
C SER A 85 -6.01 0.01 -16.33
N GLN A 86 -5.48 -1.21 -16.23
CA GLN A 86 -5.90 -2.16 -15.20
C GLN A 86 -5.51 -1.66 -13.79
N LEU A 87 -4.29 -1.16 -13.62
CA LEU A 87 -3.83 -0.59 -12.34
C LEU A 87 -4.62 0.67 -11.95
N VAL A 88 -4.94 1.56 -12.89
CA VAL A 88 -5.80 2.73 -12.62
C VAL A 88 -7.15 2.28 -12.07
N GLY A 89 -7.80 1.28 -12.69
CA GLY A 89 -9.07 0.74 -12.21
C GLY A 89 -8.97 0.10 -10.81
N LEU A 90 -7.84 -0.52 -10.48
CA LEU A 90 -7.63 -1.15 -9.17
C LEU A 90 -7.36 -0.12 -8.06
N TYR A 91 -6.59 0.93 -8.34
CA TYR A 91 -6.23 1.95 -7.34
C TYR A 91 -7.33 3.00 -7.12
N THR A 92 -8.15 3.29 -8.13
CA THR A 92 -9.24 4.29 -8.00
C THR A 92 -10.49 3.77 -7.27
N ASN A 93 -10.72 2.46 -7.23
CA ASN A 93 -11.93 1.87 -6.64
C ASN A 93 -11.80 1.51 -5.14
N ASN A 94 -10.91 2.18 -4.38
CA ASN A 94 -10.59 1.88 -2.96
C ASN A 94 -10.03 0.47 -2.68
N ASP A 95 -9.69 -0.31 -3.72
CA ASP A 95 -8.99 -1.59 -3.61
C ASP A 95 -7.47 -1.41 -3.40
N GLY A 96 -6.98 -0.16 -3.52
CA GLY A 96 -5.56 0.22 -3.60
C GLY A 96 -4.70 -0.06 -2.36
N LEU A 97 -5.27 -0.54 -1.25
CA LEU A 97 -4.51 -0.76 -0.01
C LEU A 97 -4.50 -2.18 0.56
N LYS A 98 -5.23 -3.19 0.03
CA LYS A 98 -5.49 -4.42 0.84
C LYS A 98 -5.51 -5.80 0.15
N GLY A 99 -4.82 -6.02 -0.97
CA GLY A 99 -4.69 -7.39 -1.50
C GLY A 99 -3.54 -7.61 -2.48
N ASN A 100 -3.24 -8.87 -2.80
CA ASN A 100 -2.32 -9.21 -3.88
C ASN A 100 -2.96 -8.82 -5.23
N LEU A 101 -2.82 -7.54 -5.61
CA LEU A 101 -3.40 -6.96 -6.83
C LEU A 101 -2.95 -7.69 -8.10
N GLN A 102 -1.81 -8.38 -8.05
CA GLN A 102 -1.27 -9.19 -9.13
C GLN A 102 -2.28 -10.23 -9.65
N SER A 103 -3.08 -10.85 -8.77
CA SER A 103 -4.03 -11.89 -9.18
C SER A 103 -5.24 -11.37 -9.92
N LYS A 104 -5.46 -10.04 -9.92
CA LYS A 104 -6.56 -9.37 -10.62
C LYS A 104 -6.15 -8.84 -12.00
N ILE A 105 -4.86 -8.89 -12.33
CA ILE A 105 -4.34 -8.38 -13.60
C ILE A 105 -4.37 -9.49 -14.64
N GLU A 106 -5.10 -9.25 -15.72
CA GLU A 106 -5.21 -10.16 -16.85
C GLU A 106 -4.09 -9.88 -17.86
N ILE A 107 -3.45 -10.95 -18.35
CA ILE A 107 -2.32 -10.87 -19.29
C ILE A 107 -2.59 -11.84 -20.43
N PRO A 108 -2.34 -11.44 -21.69
CA PRO A 108 -2.41 -12.37 -22.81
C PRO A 108 -1.48 -13.57 -22.65
N GLU A 109 -1.95 -14.75 -23.03
CA GLU A 109 -1.17 -15.99 -23.01
C GLU A 109 0.08 -15.88 -23.90
N GLY A 110 1.22 -16.26 -23.33
CA GLY A 110 2.49 -16.35 -24.03
C GLY A 110 2.65 -17.70 -24.73
N SER A 111 3.74 -17.86 -25.48
CA SER A 111 4.01 -19.12 -26.21
C SER A 111 5.48 -19.49 -26.30
N CYS A 112 6.36 -18.75 -25.62
CA CYS A 112 7.79 -19.02 -25.59
C CYS A 112 8.45 -18.48 -24.33
N GLY A 113 9.13 -19.35 -23.57
CA GLY A 113 9.83 -18.95 -22.36
C GLY A 113 10.99 -18.00 -22.63
N ILE A 114 11.03 -16.87 -21.92
CA ILE A 114 12.18 -15.96 -21.88
C ILE A 114 12.72 -15.82 -20.46
N ASP A 115 13.95 -15.31 -20.35
CA ASP A 115 14.48 -14.85 -19.08
C ASP A 115 14.44 -13.31 -19.05
N ILE A 116 13.99 -12.74 -17.92
CA ILE A 116 14.09 -11.31 -17.62
C ILE A 116 14.87 -11.16 -16.32
N TYR A 117 15.93 -10.36 -16.35
CA TYR A 117 16.77 -10.06 -15.20
C TYR A 117 16.63 -8.58 -14.84
N VAL A 118 16.57 -8.26 -13.55
CA VAL A 118 16.67 -6.87 -13.08
C VAL A 118 18.15 -6.54 -12.87
N LEU A 119 18.62 -5.48 -13.52
CA LEU A 119 20.03 -5.09 -13.59
C LEU A 119 20.19 -3.62 -13.22
N ASP A 120 21.34 -3.30 -12.61
CA ASP A 120 21.82 -1.93 -12.47
C ASP A 120 22.63 -1.50 -13.72
N ASP A 121 23.04 -0.24 -13.74
CA ASP A 121 23.86 0.34 -14.82
C ASP A 121 25.20 -0.40 -15.02
N LYS A 122 25.81 -0.90 -13.93
CA LYS A 122 27.09 -1.61 -14.00
C LYS A 122 26.94 -2.97 -14.70
N ASN A 123 25.77 -3.59 -14.65
CA ASN A 123 25.52 -4.95 -15.13
C ASN A 123 24.78 -5.03 -16.47
N VAL A 124 24.12 -3.95 -16.94
CA VAL A 124 23.42 -3.95 -18.24
C VAL A 124 24.36 -4.21 -19.41
N THR A 125 25.53 -3.54 -19.45
CA THR A 125 26.51 -3.72 -20.53
C THR A 125 27.13 -5.11 -20.54
N PRO A 126 27.64 -5.66 -19.41
CA PRO A 126 28.10 -7.04 -19.33
C PRO A 126 27.03 -8.06 -19.75
N PHE A 127 25.76 -7.85 -19.36
CA PHE A 127 24.64 -8.70 -19.74
C PHE A 127 24.45 -8.78 -21.27
N VAL A 128 24.33 -7.63 -21.94
CA VAL A 128 24.15 -7.55 -23.40
C VAL A 128 25.34 -8.17 -24.13
N LYS A 129 26.56 -7.92 -23.65
CA LYS A 129 27.81 -8.46 -24.22
C LYS A 129 28.10 -9.92 -23.86
N LYS A 130 27.16 -10.63 -23.23
CA LYS A 130 27.29 -12.05 -22.82
C LYS A 130 28.51 -12.31 -21.92
N ARG A 131 28.88 -11.35 -21.07
CA ARG A 131 29.93 -11.46 -20.05
C ARG A 131 29.32 -11.80 -18.68
N ASN A 132 30.15 -11.99 -17.67
CA ASN A 132 29.69 -12.18 -16.28
C ASN A 132 28.99 -10.89 -15.79
N TYR A 133 27.83 -11.06 -15.15
CA TYR A 133 27.00 -9.99 -14.61
C TYR A 133 26.31 -10.48 -13.33
N ASN A 134 25.96 -9.52 -12.46
CA ASN A 134 25.07 -9.73 -11.33
C ASN A 134 23.68 -9.20 -11.67
N HIS A 135 22.66 -9.69 -10.97
CA HIS A 135 21.28 -9.27 -11.12
C HIS A 135 20.60 -9.30 -9.76
N HIS A 136 19.51 -8.54 -9.63
CA HIS A 136 18.65 -8.62 -8.47
C HIS A 136 17.76 -9.86 -8.57
N ILE A 137 17.57 -10.54 -7.43
CA ILE A 137 16.72 -11.74 -7.37
C ILE A 137 15.24 -11.34 -7.47
N GLU A 138 14.84 -10.30 -6.74
CA GLU A 138 13.52 -9.68 -6.90
C GLU A 138 13.33 -9.24 -8.35
N GLY A 139 12.17 -9.57 -8.91
CA GLY A 139 11.87 -9.21 -10.29
C GLY A 139 12.58 -10.04 -11.36
N THR A 140 13.39 -11.02 -11.02
CA THR A 140 13.97 -11.91 -12.03
C THR A 140 13.05 -13.09 -12.29
N VAL A 141 12.74 -13.32 -13.56
CA VAL A 141 11.98 -14.49 -14.03
C VAL A 141 12.77 -15.26 -15.09
N LYS A 142 12.63 -16.58 -15.11
CA LYS A 142 13.38 -17.46 -16.03
C LYS A 142 12.44 -18.43 -16.71
N ASN A 143 12.71 -18.71 -17.99
CA ASN A 143 11.91 -19.58 -18.83
C ASN A 143 10.39 -19.35 -18.67
N THR A 144 9.98 -18.08 -18.66
CA THR A 144 8.60 -17.65 -18.39
C THR A 144 7.98 -17.07 -19.65
N GLU A 145 6.75 -17.47 -19.97
CA GLU A 145 6.07 -17.11 -21.22
C GLU A 145 5.30 -15.79 -21.11
N GLN A 146 4.73 -15.54 -19.93
CA GLN A 146 4.04 -14.31 -19.56
C GLN A 146 4.07 -14.16 -18.03
N ALA A 147 4.11 -12.92 -17.54
CA ALA A 147 3.92 -12.62 -16.13
C ALA A 147 3.59 -11.14 -15.93
N VAL A 148 2.92 -10.85 -14.81
CA VAL A 148 2.99 -9.54 -14.14
C VAL A 148 3.87 -9.77 -12.94
N VAL A 149 4.83 -8.90 -12.74
CA VAL A 149 5.80 -9.01 -11.65
C VAL A 149 5.76 -7.71 -10.86
N VAL A 150 5.70 -7.87 -9.53
CA VAL A 150 5.59 -6.77 -8.56
C VAL A 150 6.97 -6.54 -7.96
N MET A 151 7.33 -5.27 -7.83
CA MET A 151 8.61 -4.80 -7.32
C MET A 151 8.37 -3.86 -6.13
N ASP A 152 8.74 -4.32 -4.93
CA ASP A 152 8.45 -3.69 -3.65
C ASP A 152 9.71 -3.27 -2.90
N ASP A 153 10.85 -3.92 -3.13
CA ASP A 153 12.09 -3.62 -2.40
C ASP A 153 13.03 -2.73 -3.23
N ILE A 154 13.10 -2.94 -4.55
CA ILE A 154 14.00 -2.18 -5.43
C ILE A 154 13.27 -0.97 -6.04
N LYS A 155 13.70 0.23 -5.64
CA LYS A 155 13.09 1.52 -6.02
C LYS A 155 14.11 2.55 -6.52
N ASP A 156 15.25 2.07 -7.00
CA ASP A 156 16.30 2.93 -7.56
C ASP A 156 15.76 3.72 -8.76
N GLU A 157 16.19 4.98 -8.91
CA GLU A 157 15.69 5.88 -9.96
C GLU A 157 15.91 5.32 -11.38
N VAL A 158 16.98 4.55 -11.60
CA VAL A 158 17.33 4.00 -12.91
C VAL A 158 17.70 2.53 -12.78
N LEU A 159 16.92 1.68 -13.44
CA LEU A 159 17.09 0.22 -13.49
C LEU A 159 16.95 -0.28 -14.93
N TYR A 160 17.36 -1.53 -15.17
CA TYR A 160 17.26 -2.15 -16.48
C TYR A 160 16.64 -3.54 -16.38
N LEU A 161 15.63 -3.80 -17.22
CA LEU A 161 15.10 -5.15 -17.45
C LEU A 161 15.91 -5.79 -18.59
N GLY A 162 16.86 -6.65 -18.25
CA GLY A 162 17.65 -7.45 -19.17
C GLY A 162 16.84 -8.60 -19.74
N LEU A 163 16.48 -8.51 -21.01
CA LEU A 163 15.70 -9.51 -21.74
C LEU A 163 16.62 -10.52 -22.43
N LYS A 164 16.41 -11.81 -22.23
CA LYS A 164 17.18 -12.88 -22.87
C LYS A 164 16.25 -13.92 -23.47
N ASN A 165 16.51 -14.27 -24.72
CA ASN A 165 15.95 -15.46 -25.36
C ASN A 165 16.87 -16.67 -25.09
N PRO A 166 16.46 -17.65 -24.26
CA PRO A 166 17.25 -18.86 -24.03
C PRO A 166 17.10 -19.88 -25.17
N ALA A 167 16.12 -19.73 -26.07
CA ALA A 167 15.83 -20.70 -27.12
C ALA A 167 16.95 -20.76 -28.18
N ARG A 168 17.35 -21.99 -28.53
CA ARG A 168 18.45 -22.23 -29.47
C ARG A 168 18.09 -21.91 -30.92
N PHE A 169 16.85 -22.23 -31.33
CA PHE A 169 16.43 -22.21 -32.73
C PHE A 169 15.31 -21.22 -33.05
N ILE A 170 14.56 -20.76 -32.05
CA ILE A 170 13.35 -19.97 -32.23
C ILE A 170 13.61 -18.52 -31.77
N GLY A 171 13.27 -17.56 -32.62
CA GLY A 171 13.22 -16.14 -32.24
C GLY A 171 11.90 -15.81 -31.57
N VAL A 172 11.87 -14.77 -30.75
CA VAL A 172 10.70 -14.45 -29.90
C VAL A 172 10.37 -12.97 -29.96
N HIS A 173 9.09 -12.67 -30.11
CA HIS A 173 8.53 -11.34 -29.86
C HIS A 173 8.09 -11.24 -28.40
N ILE A 174 8.46 -10.17 -27.74
CA ILE A 174 8.14 -9.87 -26.34
C ILE A 174 7.34 -8.57 -26.35
N ASN A 175 6.10 -8.58 -25.88
CA ASN A 175 5.40 -7.34 -25.55
C ASN A 175 5.62 -7.07 -24.07
N ILE A 176 6.07 -5.87 -23.71
CA ILE A 176 6.40 -5.49 -22.34
C ILE A 176 5.86 -4.10 -22.03
N GLU A 177 5.42 -3.90 -20.80
CA GLU A 177 4.90 -2.65 -20.25
C GLU A 177 5.37 -2.50 -18.79
N VAL A 178 5.70 -1.28 -18.36
CA VAL A 178 6.18 -0.99 -17.01
C VAL A 178 5.41 0.19 -16.43
N VAL A 179 4.89 0.05 -15.21
CA VAL A 179 4.07 1.05 -14.52
C VAL A 179 4.55 1.17 -13.08
N ALA A 180 4.83 2.40 -12.63
CA ALA A 180 5.14 2.72 -11.25
C ALA A 180 3.88 3.14 -10.50
N ILE A 181 3.85 2.93 -9.20
CA ILE A 181 2.88 3.51 -8.27
C ILE A 181 3.63 4.57 -7.50
N VAL A 182 3.22 5.82 -7.65
CA VAL A 182 3.82 6.96 -6.95
C VAL A 182 2.92 7.42 -5.82
N GLU A 183 3.50 7.78 -4.70
CA GLU A 183 2.76 8.34 -3.57
C GLU A 183 2.90 9.88 -3.56
N THR A 184 1.75 10.56 -3.59
CA THR A 184 1.66 12.00 -3.40
C THR A 184 1.05 12.29 -2.04
N ILE A 185 1.74 13.10 -1.26
CA ILE A 185 1.26 13.64 0.01
C ILE A 185 0.55 14.96 -0.30
N ILE A 186 -0.77 14.98 -0.14
CA ILE A 186 -1.55 16.21 -0.23
C ILE A 186 -1.88 16.66 1.19
N GLU A 187 -1.40 17.85 1.55
CA GLU A 187 -1.85 18.54 2.75
C GLU A 187 -3.26 19.09 2.49
N GLN A 188 -4.26 18.54 3.17
CA GLN A 188 -5.63 19.07 3.12
C GLN A 188 -6.01 19.70 4.45
N GLU A 189 -6.68 20.85 4.37
CA GLU A 189 -7.35 21.45 5.51
C GLU A 189 -8.55 20.57 5.88
N LYS A 190 -8.54 20.01 7.11
CA LYS A 190 -9.68 19.23 7.61
C LYS A 190 -10.95 20.08 7.55
N SER A 191 -12.03 19.54 7.00
CA SER A 191 -13.31 20.25 7.01
C SER A 191 -13.72 20.61 8.44
N ALA A 192 -14.41 21.73 8.61
CA ALA A 192 -14.90 22.17 9.93
C ALA A 192 -15.73 21.08 10.64
N ALA A 193 -16.42 20.21 9.89
CA ALA A 193 -17.15 19.06 10.41
C ALA A 193 -16.22 18.01 11.03
N VAL A 194 -15.11 17.66 10.36
CA VAL A 194 -14.13 16.69 10.88
C VAL A 194 -13.43 17.26 12.11
N LEU A 195 -13.02 18.53 12.10
CA LEU A 195 -12.44 19.19 13.27
C LEU A 195 -13.38 19.17 14.47
N LYS A 196 -14.67 19.47 14.26
CA LYS A 196 -15.69 19.39 15.29
C LYS A 196 -15.85 17.97 15.85
N ALA A 197 -15.82 16.97 14.99
CA ALA A 197 -15.88 15.56 15.39
C ALA A 197 -14.67 15.15 16.24
N GLU A 198 -13.46 15.57 15.87
CA GLU A 198 -12.25 15.27 16.66
C GLU A 198 -12.28 15.95 18.03
N LEU A 199 -12.70 17.22 18.11
CA LEU A 199 -12.86 17.93 19.38
C LEU A 199 -13.85 17.22 20.32
N LEU A 200 -14.97 16.73 19.78
CA LEU A 200 -15.92 15.92 20.53
C LEU A 200 -15.33 14.56 20.92
N GLY A 201 -14.49 13.95 20.07
CA GLY A 201 -13.76 12.74 20.39
C GLY A 201 -12.79 12.92 21.55
N TYR A 202 -12.07 14.06 21.59
CA TYR A 202 -11.17 14.38 22.70
C TYR A 202 -11.95 14.61 24.00
N ALA A 203 -13.11 15.28 23.93
CA ALA A 203 -14.01 15.37 25.07
C ALA A 203 -14.49 13.98 25.55
N ALA A 204 -14.81 13.07 24.61
CA ALA A 204 -15.17 11.69 24.98
C ALA A 204 -14.02 10.96 25.70
N LYS A 205 -12.78 11.18 25.26
CA LYS A 205 -11.58 10.61 25.88
C LYS A 205 -11.36 11.15 27.29
N ASP A 206 -11.45 12.46 27.47
CA ASP A 206 -11.30 13.12 28.77
C ASP A 206 -12.34 12.61 29.78
N GLU A 207 -13.60 12.48 29.36
CA GLU A 207 -14.66 11.89 30.20
C GLU A 207 -14.37 10.42 30.55
N TYR A 208 -13.82 9.62 29.62
CA TYR A 208 -13.40 8.25 29.92
C TYR A 208 -12.27 8.20 30.96
N GLU A 209 -11.24 9.03 30.79
CA GLU A 209 -10.09 9.10 31.70
C GLU A 209 -10.51 9.57 33.10
N ASN A 210 -11.54 10.41 33.20
CA ASN A 210 -12.14 10.86 34.45
C ASN A 210 -13.16 9.87 35.06
N GLY A 211 -13.37 8.71 34.44
CA GLY A 211 -14.31 7.68 34.92
C GLY A 211 -15.79 7.95 34.60
N ASN A 212 -16.10 9.00 33.85
CA ASN A 212 -17.46 9.39 33.46
C ASN A 212 -17.91 8.64 32.19
N TYR A 213 -17.95 7.31 32.25
CA TYR A 213 -18.13 6.44 31.08
C TYR A 213 -19.43 6.69 30.31
N THR A 214 -20.55 6.99 30.99
CA THR A 214 -21.82 7.33 30.35
C THR A 214 -21.73 8.61 29.52
N MET A 215 -21.02 9.63 30.03
CA MET A 215 -20.81 10.88 29.32
C MET A 215 -19.85 10.70 28.15
N SER A 216 -18.78 9.93 28.35
CA SER A 216 -17.87 9.52 27.29
C SER A 216 -18.63 8.89 26.10
N ILE A 217 -19.50 7.90 26.37
CA ILE A 217 -20.35 7.27 25.35
C ILE A 217 -21.24 8.30 24.66
N ALA A 218 -21.86 9.22 25.40
CA ALA A 218 -22.71 10.27 24.82
C ALA A 218 -21.94 11.18 23.86
N TYR A 219 -20.68 11.52 24.17
CA TYR A 219 -19.82 12.27 23.24
C TYR A 219 -19.44 11.43 22.01
N CYS A 220 -19.09 10.15 22.17
CA CYS A 220 -18.86 9.25 21.04
C CYS A 220 -20.07 9.19 20.09
N GLU A 221 -21.30 9.14 20.61
CA GLU A 221 -22.50 9.14 19.77
C GLU A 221 -22.73 10.47 19.06
N LYS A 222 -22.32 11.61 19.66
CA LYS A 222 -22.33 12.91 18.96
C LYS A 222 -21.34 12.92 17.79
N VAL A 223 -20.16 12.31 17.96
CA VAL A 223 -19.18 12.13 16.89
C VAL A 223 -19.78 11.32 15.75
N ASN A 224 -20.38 10.16 16.06
CA ASN A 224 -20.97 9.25 15.07
C ASN A 224 -22.05 9.88 14.18
N ARG A 225 -22.70 10.95 14.64
CA ARG A 225 -23.68 11.72 13.84
C ARG A 225 -23.03 12.64 12.81
N ILE A 226 -21.76 12.97 12.99
CA ILE A 226 -20.97 13.83 12.09
C ILE A 226 -20.14 12.97 11.16
N THR A 227 -19.36 12.05 11.72
CA THR A 227 -18.51 11.11 10.99
C THR A 227 -18.12 9.94 11.88
N LYS A 228 -17.63 8.85 11.28
CA LYS A 228 -17.17 7.67 12.03
C LYS A 228 -15.66 7.74 12.20
N LEU A 229 -15.19 7.90 13.44
CA LEU A 229 -13.77 7.91 13.78
C LEU A 229 -13.43 6.64 14.57
N GLY A 230 -12.58 5.77 13.99
CA GLY A 230 -12.25 4.47 14.60
C GLY A 230 -11.70 4.55 16.02
N TRP A 231 -10.81 5.50 16.31
CA TRP A 231 -10.29 5.71 17.66
C TRP A 231 -11.38 6.17 18.65
N VAL A 232 -12.35 6.99 18.22
CA VAL A 232 -13.49 7.38 19.06
C VAL A 232 -14.44 6.20 19.32
N THR A 233 -14.66 5.37 18.30
CA THR A 233 -15.42 4.12 18.46
C THR A 233 -14.71 3.18 19.43
N SER A 234 -13.38 3.12 19.44
CA SER A 234 -12.63 2.33 20.43
C SER A 234 -12.81 2.85 21.86
N ILE A 235 -12.84 4.18 22.07
CA ILE A 235 -13.15 4.77 23.38
C ILE A 235 -14.56 4.41 23.82
N LYS A 236 -15.55 4.41 22.91
CA LYS A 236 -16.91 3.95 23.21
C LYS A 236 -16.91 2.50 23.71
N GLY A 237 -16.17 1.62 23.03
CA GLY A 237 -16.01 0.22 23.44
C GLY A 237 -15.35 0.08 24.82
N LEU A 238 -14.30 0.86 25.10
CA LEU A 238 -13.64 0.89 26.41
C LEU A 238 -14.60 1.37 27.51
N SER A 239 -15.35 2.43 27.27
CA SER A 239 -16.36 2.94 28.21
C SER A 239 -17.49 1.93 28.46
N GLN A 240 -17.90 1.15 27.45
CA GLN A 240 -18.88 0.07 27.61
C GLN A 240 -18.34 -1.09 28.46
N LEU A 241 -17.07 -1.47 28.30
CA LEU A 241 -16.43 -2.48 29.17
C LEU A 241 -16.45 -2.03 30.63
N GLN A 242 -16.11 -0.77 30.90
CA GLN A 242 -16.08 -0.21 32.24
C GLN A 242 -17.47 -0.17 32.90
N LEU A 243 -18.54 -0.17 32.10
CA LEU A 243 -19.93 -0.25 32.56
C LEU A 243 -20.47 -1.70 32.61
N TYR A 244 -19.61 -2.71 32.42
CA TYR A 244 -19.99 -4.14 32.33
C TYR A 244 -21.00 -4.45 31.20
N ASP A 245 -21.06 -3.62 30.16
CA ASP A 245 -21.89 -3.86 28.97
C ASP A 245 -21.07 -4.60 27.90
N THR A 246 -20.64 -5.82 28.27
CA THR A 246 -19.61 -6.59 27.55
C THR A 246 -20.05 -7.00 26.14
N ASP A 247 -21.32 -7.30 25.94
CA ASP A 247 -21.87 -7.68 24.62
C ASP A 247 -21.83 -6.50 23.64
N LYS A 248 -22.23 -5.30 24.09
CA LYS A 248 -22.15 -4.09 23.25
C LYS A 248 -20.71 -3.66 23.03
N ALA A 249 -19.85 -3.80 24.05
CA ALA A 249 -18.43 -3.52 23.91
C ALA A 249 -17.80 -4.37 22.80
N LEU A 250 -18.06 -5.68 22.78
CA LEU A 250 -17.52 -6.57 21.76
C LEU A 250 -17.94 -6.14 20.35
N SER A 251 -19.23 -5.89 20.12
CA SER A 251 -19.72 -5.39 18.84
C SER A 251 -19.07 -4.05 18.45
N THR A 252 -18.92 -3.15 19.41
CA THR A 252 -18.32 -1.83 19.18
C THR A 252 -16.83 -1.94 18.84
N PHE A 253 -16.10 -2.91 19.41
CA PHE A 253 -14.71 -3.17 19.06
C PHE A 253 -14.55 -3.77 17.66
N PHE A 254 -15.49 -4.62 17.20
CA PHE A 254 -15.49 -5.06 15.80
C PHE A 254 -15.59 -3.85 14.85
N ASP A 255 -16.55 -2.95 15.09
CA ASP A 255 -16.72 -1.73 14.30
C ASP A 255 -15.48 -0.83 14.39
N ALA A 256 -14.91 -0.66 15.59
CA ALA A 256 -13.71 0.14 15.79
C ALA A 256 -12.52 -0.43 15.00
N ILE A 257 -12.30 -1.75 15.04
CA ILE A 257 -11.20 -2.40 14.31
C ILE A 257 -11.35 -2.18 12.80
N LEU A 258 -12.57 -2.34 12.26
CA LEU A 258 -12.82 -2.09 10.84
C LEU A 258 -12.49 -0.63 10.47
N LEU A 259 -12.92 0.33 11.29
CA LEU A 259 -12.66 1.75 11.05
C LEU A 259 -11.19 2.14 11.22
N ILE A 260 -10.48 1.58 12.21
CA ILE A 260 -9.07 1.89 12.48
C ILE A 260 -8.18 1.36 11.36
N LYS A 261 -8.49 0.19 10.80
CA LYS A 261 -7.74 -0.39 9.66
C LYS A 261 -7.68 0.51 8.44
N GLU A 262 -8.64 1.40 8.25
CA GLU A 262 -8.66 2.33 7.13
C GLU A 262 -7.83 3.60 7.39
N GLN A 263 -7.21 3.74 8.58
CA GLN A 263 -6.46 4.93 8.97
C GLN A 263 -4.95 4.75 8.71
N SER A 264 -4.28 5.81 8.27
CA SER A 264 -2.83 5.81 8.01
C SER A 264 -1.97 5.57 9.25
N ASN A 265 -2.50 5.80 10.45
CA ASN A 265 -1.84 5.58 11.74
C ASN A 265 -2.42 4.39 12.52
N ALA A 266 -3.04 3.41 11.83
CA ALA A 266 -3.72 2.27 12.43
C ALA A 266 -2.88 1.54 13.50
N GLU A 267 -1.60 1.28 13.23
CA GLU A 267 -0.70 0.58 14.15
C GLU A 267 -0.53 1.30 15.49
N ASN A 268 -0.36 2.63 15.46
CA ASN A 268 -0.27 3.45 16.66
C ASN A 268 -1.59 3.43 17.46
N VAL A 269 -2.72 3.49 16.76
CA VAL A 269 -4.04 3.45 17.40
C VAL A 269 -4.29 2.09 18.04
N PHE A 270 -3.96 0.99 17.35
CA PHE A 270 -4.07 -0.37 17.91
C PHE A 270 -3.13 -0.58 19.09
N SER A 271 -1.90 -0.09 19.02
CA SER A 271 -0.93 -0.20 20.12
C SER A 271 -1.44 0.51 21.39
N ASN A 272 -1.96 1.73 21.25
CA ASN A 272 -2.57 2.47 22.36
C ASN A 272 -3.80 1.76 22.92
N LEU A 273 -4.64 1.19 22.05
CA LEU A 273 -5.82 0.43 22.47
C LEU A 273 -5.44 -0.82 23.28
N ILE A 274 -4.40 -1.55 22.87
CA ILE A 274 -3.90 -2.72 23.61
C ILE A 274 -3.41 -2.30 25.00
N ILE A 275 -2.71 -1.17 25.13
CA ILE A 275 -2.25 -0.64 26.41
C ILE A 275 -3.44 -0.42 27.35
N GLU A 276 -4.48 0.25 26.87
CA GLU A 276 -5.70 0.50 27.65
C GLU A 276 -6.42 -0.81 28.03
N LEU A 277 -6.60 -1.74 27.10
CA LEU A 277 -7.24 -3.02 27.40
C LEU A 277 -6.46 -3.83 28.42
N LYS A 278 -5.11 -3.83 28.37
CA LYS A 278 -4.25 -4.49 29.37
C LYS A 278 -4.38 -3.83 30.75
N LYS A 279 -4.57 -2.50 30.80
CA LYS A 279 -4.87 -1.78 32.04
C LYS A 279 -6.21 -2.24 32.61
N ILE A 280 -7.27 -2.27 31.81
CA ILE A 280 -8.60 -2.77 32.23
C ILE A 280 -8.50 -4.21 32.73
N ARG A 281 -7.77 -5.09 32.01
CA ARG A 281 -7.58 -6.49 32.40
C ARG A 281 -6.97 -6.64 33.80
N LYS A 282 -6.01 -5.77 34.12
CA LYS A 282 -5.33 -5.76 35.43
C LYS A 282 -6.24 -5.26 36.54
N GLU A 283 -7.02 -4.22 36.28
CA GLU A 283 -7.94 -3.61 37.24
C GLU A 283 -9.21 -4.46 37.46
N GLN A 284 -9.66 -5.16 36.41
CA GLN A 284 -10.89 -5.94 36.40
C GLN A 284 -10.66 -7.35 35.81
N PRO A 285 -10.02 -8.27 36.56
CA PRO A 285 -9.70 -9.61 36.07
C PRO A 285 -10.91 -10.53 35.83
N SER A 286 -12.13 -10.09 36.16
CA SER A 286 -13.36 -10.87 35.97
C SER A 286 -13.96 -10.74 34.57
N ILE A 287 -13.57 -9.72 33.79
CA ILE A 287 -14.14 -9.49 32.44
C ILE A 287 -13.40 -10.38 31.43
N ALA A 288 -13.96 -11.55 31.14
CA ALA A 288 -13.37 -12.54 30.23
C ALA A 288 -13.26 -12.03 28.77
N GLU A 289 -14.15 -11.12 28.37
CA GLU A 289 -14.19 -10.54 27.03
C GLU A 289 -12.95 -9.70 26.71
N VAL A 290 -12.28 -9.13 27.72
CA VAL A 290 -11.08 -8.30 27.51
C VAL A 290 -9.98 -9.10 26.82
N ASP A 291 -9.73 -10.35 27.21
CA ASP A 291 -8.72 -11.20 26.59
C ASP A 291 -9.06 -11.51 25.12
N LYS A 292 -10.36 -11.68 24.81
CA LYS A 292 -10.84 -11.89 23.43
C LYS A 292 -10.57 -10.66 22.58
N ILE A 293 -10.88 -9.47 23.10
CA ILE A 293 -10.70 -8.19 22.40
C ILE A 293 -9.21 -7.91 22.20
N ILE A 294 -8.36 -8.10 23.21
CA ILE A 294 -6.90 -7.96 23.08
C ILE A 294 -6.39 -8.82 21.92
N LYS A 295 -6.77 -10.10 21.88
CA LYS A 295 -6.37 -11.00 20.80
C LYS A 295 -6.87 -10.53 19.43
N MET A 296 -8.10 -10.00 19.34
CA MET A 296 -8.64 -9.43 18.11
C MET A 296 -7.81 -8.25 17.60
N VAL A 297 -7.38 -7.36 18.50
CA VAL A 297 -6.58 -6.17 18.18
C VAL A 297 -5.14 -6.55 17.83
N GLU A 298 -4.51 -7.45 18.59
CA GLU A 298 -3.13 -7.94 18.34
C GLU A 298 -3.00 -8.60 16.96
N MET A 299 -4.04 -9.27 16.47
CA MET A 299 -4.05 -9.83 15.11
C MET A 299 -3.96 -8.78 13.99
N GLN A 300 -4.13 -7.49 14.29
CA GLN A 300 -4.09 -6.39 13.31
C GLN A 300 -2.74 -5.69 13.23
N ILE A 301 -1.82 -5.98 14.15
CA ILE A 301 -0.47 -5.45 14.18
C ILE A 301 0.45 -6.57 13.66
N LYS A 302 0.73 -6.57 12.36
CA LYS A 302 1.68 -7.49 11.71
C LYS A 302 2.46 -6.75 10.64
#